data_AF-A0A7L2VYW7-F1
#
_entry.id   AF-A0A7L2VYW7-F1
#
_cell.length_a   1.000
_cell.length_b   1.000
_cell.length_c   1.000
_cell.angle_alpha   90.00
_cell.angle_beta   90.00
_cell.angle_gamma   90.00
#
_symmetry.space_group_name_H-M   'P 1'
#
loop_
_entity.id
_entity.type
_entity.pdbx_description
1 polymer ?
#
loop_
_entity_poly.entity_id
_entity_poly.type
_entity_poly.pdbx_seq_one_letter_code
_entity_poly.pdbx_strand_id
1 'polypeptide(L)'
;AICQPGCKHGECVGPNKCKCHPGYTGKTCNQDLNECGLKPRPCKHRCMNTYGSYKCYCLNGYMLMPDGTCSNALTCSMANCQYGCDVLKGEVRCRCPSPGLQLGPDGRTCV
;
A
#
# COMPACT_ATOMS: atom_id res chain seq x y z
N ALA A 1 8.93 9.64 -31.30
CA ALA A 1 10.28 9.54 -30.72
C ALA A 1 10.82 8.14 -30.97
N ILE A 2 12.10 7.98 -31.33
CA ILE A 2 12.70 6.65 -31.55
C ILE A 2 13.44 6.26 -30.27
N CYS A 3 13.02 5.17 -29.64
CA CYS A 3 13.74 4.57 -28.50
C CYS A 3 14.31 3.23 -28.97
N GLN A 4 15.64 3.14 -29.03
CA GLN A 4 16.36 1.90 -29.33
C GLN A 4 17.45 1.66 -28.27
N PRO A 5 17.42 0.54 -27.54
CA PRO A 5 16.37 -0.49 -27.53
C PRO A 5 15.04 0.06 -27.00
N GLY A 6 13.92 -0.49 -27.45
CA GLY A 6 12.58 -0.04 -27.03
C GLY A 6 12.36 -0.10 -25.50
N CYS A 7 11.42 0.70 -25.02
CA CYS A 7 11.01 0.70 -23.61
C CYS A 7 10.16 -0.54 -23.30
N LYS A 8 10.57 -1.39 -22.36
CA LYS A 8 9.86 -2.64 -21.99
C LYS A 8 8.62 -2.35 -21.14
N HIS A 9 8.82 -1.75 -19.96
CA HIS A 9 7.75 -1.35 -19.04
C HIS A 9 7.70 0.18 -18.93
N GLY A 10 7.53 0.86 -20.07
CA GLY A 10 7.52 2.32 -20.08
C GLY A 10 7.16 2.90 -21.44
N GLU A 11 7.03 4.22 -21.46
CA GLU A 11 6.66 5.01 -22.62
C GLU A 11 7.87 5.72 -23.21
N CYS A 12 7.97 5.74 -24.54
CA CYS A 12 9.02 6.49 -25.23
C CYS A 12 8.66 7.98 -25.29
N VAL A 13 9.27 8.79 -24.44
CA VAL A 13 8.99 10.23 -24.33
C VAL A 13 9.97 11.10 -25.11
N GLY A 14 11.05 10.52 -25.63
CA GLY A 14 12.06 11.23 -26.41
C GLY A 14 13.11 10.28 -27.01
N PRO A 15 14.06 10.79 -27.80
CA PRO A 15 15.13 9.97 -28.38
C PRO A 15 15.90 9.23 -27.28
N ASN A 16 15.82 7.90 -27.26
CA ASN A 16 16.40 7.03 -26.21
C ASN A 16 16.04 7.45 -24.77
N LYS A 17 14.88 8.10 -24.58
CA LYS A 17 14.34 8.48 -23.28
C LYS A 17 13.06 7.71 -23.03
N CYS A 18 13.14 6.73 -22.13
CA CYS A 18 12.00 6.00 -21.62
C CYS A 18 11.52 6.60 -20.31
N LYS A 19 10.21 6.83 -20.20
CA LYS A 19 9.51 7.10 -18.94
C LYS A 19 8.95 5.79 -18.43
N CYS A 20 9.53 5.25 -17.36
CA CYS A 20 9.11 3.95 -16.84
C CYS A 20 7.76 4.03 -16.13
N HIS A 21 6.97 2.95 -16.25
CA HIS A 21 5.79 2.75 -15.44
C HIS A 21 6.20 2.56 -13.96
N PRO A 22 5.30 2.83 -13.00
CA PRO A 22 5.55 2.54 -11.59
C PRO A 22 5.99 1.09 -11.39
N GLY A 23 6.96 0.87 -10.49
CA GLY A 23 7.55 -0.45 -10.25
C GLY A 23 8.71 -0.84 -11.17
N TYR A 24 9.10 0.03 -12.12
CA TYR A 24 10.20 -0.26 -13.05
C TYR A 24 11.23 0.87 -13.13
N THR A 25 12.46 0.49 -13.46
CA THR A 25 13.61 1.38 -13.60
C THR A 25 14.57 0.93 -14.72
N GLY A 26 15.64 1.69 -14.94
CA GLY A 26 16.64 1.46 -15.98
C GLY A 26 16.34 2.22 -17.28
N LYS A 27 17.33 2.31 -18.16
CA LYS A 27 17.25 3.10 -19.41
C LYS A 27 16.11 2.65 -20.33
N THR A 28 15.79 1.35 -20.31
CA THR A 28 14.74 0.73 -21.13
C THR A 28 13.59 0.18 -20.28
N CYS A 29 13.51 0.55 -18.99
CA CYS A 29 12.46 0.09 -18.07
C CYS A 29 12.38 -1.45 -17.98
N ASN A 30 13.52 -2.10 -18.01
CA ASN A 30 13.65 -3.56 -17.96
C ASN A 30 14.05 -4.08 -16.57
N GLN A 31 14.37 -3.18 -15.65
CA GLN A 31 14.73 -3.51 -14.28
C GLN A 31 13.55 -3.26 -13.37
N ASP A 32 13.38 -4.14 -12.40
CA ASP A 32 12.42 -3.96 -11.32
C ASP A 32 12.90 -2.86 -10.37
N LEU A 33 12.00 -1.97 -9.97
CA LEU A 33 12.31 -0.92 -9.01
C LEU A 33 12.09 -1.47 -7.60
N ASN A 34 13.14 -1.57 -6.79
CA ASN A 34 12.97 -1.97 -5.40
C ASN A 34 12.39 -0.82 -4.55
N GLU A 35 11.06 -0.78 -4.41
CA GLU A 35 10.39 0.31 -3.67
C GLU A 35 10.72 0.28 -2.17
N CYS A 36 11.08 -0.88 -1.62
CA CYS A 36 11.49 -1.01 -0.22
C CYS A 36 12.78 -0.24 0.12
N GLY A 37 13.59 0.06 -0.89
CA GLY A 37 14.81 0.88 -0.75
C GLY A 37 14.57 2.39 -0.86
N LEU A 38 13.36 2.82 -1.24
CA LEU A 38 13.03 4.23 -1.45
C LEU A 38 12.86 4.98 -0.12
N LYS A 39 13.01 6.30 -0.20
CA LYS A 39 12.78 7.24 0.91
C LYS A 39 11.76 8.29 0.46
N PRO A 40 10.63 8.46 1.17
CA PRO A 40 10.19 7.68 2.34
C PRO A 40 9.89 6.22 1.99
N ARG A 41 10.01 5.32 2.98
CA ARG A 41 9.68 3.90 2.77
C ARG A 41 8.18 3.74 2.54
N PRO A 42 7.76 2.88 1.61
CA PRO A 42 6.34 2.75 1.26
C PRO A 42 5.53 2.00 2.33
N CYS A 43 6.16 1.12 3.11
CA CYS A 43 5.51 0.36 4.18
C CYS A 43 5.92 0.87 5.57
N LYS A 44 4.97 0.85 6.53
CA LYS A 44 5.26 1.18 7.94
C LYS A 44 6.10 0.12 8.66
N HIS A 45 5.85 -1.17 8.37
CA HIS A 45 6.52 -2.29 9.02
C HIS A 45 7.50 -2.97 8.05
N ARG A 46 7.18 -4.17 7.58
CA ARG A 46 8.03 -4.95 6.70
C ARG A 46 7.62 -4.71 5.25
N CYS A 47 8.59 -4.46 4.39
CA CYS A 47 8.40 -4.34 2.95
C CYS A 47 9.10 -5.53 2.28
N MET A 48 8.42 -6.13 1.30
CA MET A 48 8.97 -7.16 0.45
C MET A 48 8.83 -6.73 -1.01
N ASN A 49 9.95 -6.62 -1.69
CA ASN A 49 9.98 -6.29 -3.10
C ASN A 49 9.44 -7.46 -3.95
N THR A 50 8.66 -7.15 -4.98
CA THR A 50 8.11 -8.13 -5.93
C THR A 50 8.30 -7.62 -7.35
N TYR A 51 8.20 -8.47 -8.36
CA TYR A 51 8.41 -7.99 -9.73
C TYR A 51 7.27 -7.05 -10.17
N GLY A 52 7.59 -5.80 -10.48
CA GLY A 52 6.69 -4.73 -10.88
C GLY A 52 5.94 -4.07 -9.71
N SER A 53 6.21 -4.44 -8.45
CA SER A 53 5.50 -3.88 -7.29
C SER A 53 6.15 -4.28 -5.95
N TYR A 54 5.48 -3.99 -4.83
CA TYR A 54 5.90 -4.44 -3.51
C TYR A 54 4.71 -4.90 -2.67
N LYS A 55 4.99 -5.70 -1.64
CA LYS A 55 4.02 -6.10 -0.63
C LYS A 55 4.46 -5.64 0.75
N CYS A 56 3.52 -5.02 1.47
CA CYS A 56 3.70 -4.69 2.87
C CYS A 56 3.22 -5.84 3.76
N TYR A 57 3.98 -6.11 4.81
CA TYR A 57 3.64 -7.09 5.83
C TYR A 57 3.71 -6.43 7.20
N CYS A 58 2.78 -6.80 8.07
CA CYS A 58 2.75 -6.34 9.44
C CYS A 58 3.53 -7.29 10.35
N LEU A 59 4.12 -6.75 11.41
CA LEU A 59 4.78 -7.55 12.44
C LEU A 59 3.76 -8.42 13.20
N ASN A 60 4.23 -9.44 13.89
CA ASN A 60 3.38 -10.27 14.75
C ASN A 60 2.57 -9.39 15.72
N GLY A 61 1.27 -9.68 15.84
CA GLY A 61 0.34 -8.86 16.61
C GLY A 61 -0.21 -7.65 15.86
N TYR A 62 0.05 -7.49 14.55
CA TYR A 62 -0.56 -6.43 13.72
C TYR A 62 -1.21 -7.02 12.47
N MET A 63 -2.34 -6.44 12.05
CA MET A 63 -3.08 -6.79 10.83
C MET A 63 -2.92 -5.71 9.76
N LEU A 64 -2.77 -6.15 8.50
CA LEU A 64 -2.74 -5.26 7.34
C LEU A 64 -4.18 -4.84 7.02
N MET A 65 -4.44 -3.55 7.11
CA MET A 65 -5.73 -2.95 6.82
C MET A 65 -5.89 -2.68 5.31
N PRO A 66 -7.14 -2.49 4.82
CA PRO A 66 -7.41 -2.20 3.41
C PRO A 66 -6.73 -0.92 2.88
N ASP A 67 -6.43 0.03 3.77
CA ASP A 67 -5.70 1.27 3.46
C ASP A 67 -4.17 1.07 3.42
N GLY A 68 -3.68 -0.17 3.55
CA GLY A 68 -2.26 -0.51 3.56
C GLY A 68 -1.56 -0.21 4.88
N THR A 69 -2.29 0.21 5.93
CA THR A 69 -1.72 0.46 7.26
C THR A 69 -1.68 -0.82 8.10
N CYS A 70 -0.78 -0.86 9.08
CA CYS A 70 -0.71 -1.95 10.05
C CYS A 70 -1.32 -1.50 11.38
N SER A 71 -2.37 -2.19 11.83
CA SER A 71 -3.05 -1.91 13.11
C SER A 71 -2.92 -3.08 14.07
N ASN A 72 -2.82 -2.79 15.37
CA ASN A 72 -2.58 -3.82 16.38
C ASN A 72 -3.79 -4.77 16.46
N ALA A 73 -3.53 -6.05 16.19
CA ALA A 73 -4.52 -7.12 16.10
C ALA A 73 -5.20 -7.38 17.46
N LEU A 74 -4.50 -7.18 18.58
CA LEU A 74 -5.08 -7.44 19.91
C LEU A 74 -6.13 -6.38 20.28
N THR A 75 -5.85 -5.11 19.97
CA THR A 75 -6.76 -3.99 20.26
C THR A 75 -8.00 -4.06 19.37
N CYS A 76 -7.83 -4.50 18.12
CA CYS A 76 -8.92 -4.70 17.17
C CYS A 76 -9.79 -5.96 17.46
N SER A 77 -9.18 -7.07 17.89
CA SER A 77 -9.92 -8.30 18.22
C SER A 77 -10.93 -8.12 19.36
N MET A 78 -10.69 -7.20 20.30
CA MET A 78 -11.64 -6.91 21.38
C MET A 78 -12.77 -5.94 20.96
N ALA A 79 -12.61 -5.23 19.84
CA ALA A 79 -13.52 -4.15 19.45
C ALA A 79 -14.77 -4.60 18.70
N ASN A 80 -14.84 -5.86 18.25
CA ASN A 80 -16.00 -6.43 17.52
C ASN A 80 -16.46 -5.55 16.34
N CYS A 81 -15.52 -4.96 15.59
CA CYS A 81 -15.83 -4.14 14.42
C CYS A 81 -16.31 -4.99 13.25
N GLN A 82 -17.35 -4.53 12.54
CA GLN A 82 -17.90 -5.24 11.38
C GLN A 82 -16.90 -5.40 10.21
N TYR A 83 -16.02 -4.41 10.01
CA TYR A 83 -15.07 -4.39 8.88
C TYR A 83 -13.62 -4.24 9.32
N GLY A 84 -13.28 -3.14 10.00
CA GLY A 84 -11.91 -2.86 10.44
C GLY A 84 -11.88 -1.80 11.53
N CYS A 85 -10.71 -1.56 12.12
CA CYS A 85 -10.51 -0.57 13.19
C CYS A 85 -9.17 0.13 13.10
N ASP A 86 -9.15 1.38 13.54
CA ASP A 86 -7.96 2.16 13.79
C ASP A 86 -7.70 2.31 15.28
N VAL A 87 -6.43 2.52 15.62
CA VAL A 87 -6.02 2.96 16.94
C VAL A 87 -5.62 4.43 16.87
N LEU A 88 -6.44 5.32 17.42
CA LEU A 88 -6.16 6.75 17.52
C LEU A 88 -5.86 7.10 18.97
N LYS A 89 -4.63 7.54 19.25
CA LYS A 89 -4.19 7.96 20.60
C LYS A 89 -4.39 6.88 21.70
N GLY A 90 -4.35 5.61 21.32
CA GLY A 90 -4.54 4.48 22.26
C GLY A 90 -6.00 4.00 22.37
N GLU A 91 -6.94 4.65 21.69
CA GLU A 91 -8.36 4.26 21.66
C GLU A 91 -8.71 3.58 20.32
N VAL A 92 -9.55 2.54 20.38
CA VAL A 92 -9.96 1.77 19.19
C VAL A 92 -11.21 2.36 18.59
N ARG A 93 -11.18 2.64 17.29
CA ARG A 93 -12.33 3.15 16.54
C ARG A 93 -12.57 2.31 15.30
N CYS A 94 -13.76 1.74 15.14
CA CYS A 94 -14.09 0.97 13.95
C CYS A 94 -14.15 1.89 12.71
N ARG A 95 -13.93 1.31 11.53
CA ARG A 95 -13.97 1.99 10.23
C ARG A 95 -14.90 1.28 9.28
N CYS A 96 -15.61 2.08 8.48
CA CYS A 96 -16.45 1.61 7.41
C CYS A 96 -15.70 1.59 6.07
N PRO A 97 -15.94 0.59 5.21
CA PRO A 97 -15.20 0.39 3.97
C PRO A 97 -15.56 1.39 2.87
N SER A 98 -16.64 2.15 3.04
CA SER A 98 -17.18 3.05 2.02
C SER A 98 -17.49 4.42 2.61
N PRO A 99 -17.23 5.53 1.89
CA PRO A 99 -17.48 6.88 2.38
C PRO A 99 -18.96 7.22 2.59
N GLY A 100 -19.89 6.37 2.10
CA GLY A 100 -21.33 6.51 2.35
C GLY A 100 -21.85 5.78 3.59
N LEU A 101 -21.02 4.98 4.26
CA LEU A 101 -21.39 4.25 5.47
C LEU A 101 -20.89 4.99 6.71
N GLN A 102 -21.77 5.18 7.69
CA GLN A 102 -21.43 5.80 8.97
C GLN A 102 -21.37 4.75 10.06
N LEU A 103 -20.57 5.01 11.10
CA LEU A 103 -20.65 4.18 12.29
C LEU A 103 -22.01 4.36 12.94
N GLY A 104 -22.67 3.24 13.21
CA GLY A 104 -23.88 3.20 14.00
C GLY A 104 -23.65 3.69 15.43
N PRO A 105 -24.73 3.80 16.22
CA PRO A 105 -24.68 4.27 17.62
C PRO A 105 -23.81 3.39 18.52
N ASP A 106 -23.60 2.14 18.13
CA ASP A 106 -22.77 1.15 18.83
C ASP A 106 -21.26 1.37 18.60
N GLY A 107 -20.89 2.22 17.64
CA GLY A 107 -19.50 2.47 17.26
C GLY A 107 -18.79 1.27 16.66
N ARG A 108 -19.54 0.24 16.21
CA ARG A 108 -19.00 -1.05 15.74
C ARG A 108 -19.55 -1.48 14.38
N THR A 109 -20.82 -1.19 14.14
CA THR A 109 -21.54 -1.53 12.92
C THR A 109 -21.55 -0.34 11.96
N CYS A 110 -21.50 -0.60 10.66
CA CYS A 110 -21.64 0.43 9.64
C CYS A 110 -23.05 0.40 9.06
N VAL A 111 -23.73 1.55 9.08
CA VAL A 111 -25.11 1.74 8.61
C VAL A 111 -25.19 2.84 7.56
#